data_AF-A0A1G5SHV2-F1
#
_entry.id   AF-A0A1G5SHV2-F1
#
_cell.length_a   1.000
_cell.length_b   1.000
_cell.length_c   1.000
_cell.angle_alpha   90.00
_cell.angle_beta   90.00
_cell.angle_gamma   90.00
#
_symmetry.space_group_name_H-M   'P 1'
#
loop_
_entity.id
_entity.type
_entity.pdbx_description
1 polymer ?
#
loop_
_entity_poly.entity_id
_entity_poly.type
_entity_poly.pdbx_seq_one_letter_code
_entity_poly.pdbx_strand_id
1 'polypeptide(L)'
;MQVHIRNAKGNRDRLVPLPVNTLNLLRRFWAVHRHPNWLFPSRHNGLKCVHKATNHMDEGGVQLALRRVVADIGLKKVLAHTACATAMPRI
;
A
#
# COMPACT_ATOMS: atom_id res chain seq x y z
N MET A 1 0.18 -14.28 12.69
CA MET A 1 -0.57 -13.84 11.49
C MET A 1 0.41 -13.27 10.49
N GLN A 2 0.23 -13.56 9.20
CA GLN A 2 1.17 -13.20 8.13
C GLN A 2 0.39 -12.65 6.92
N VAL A 3 1.04 -11.84 6.09
CA VAL A 3 0.54 -11.42 4.78
C VAL A 3 1.31 -12.17 3.70
N HIS A 4 0.58 -12.68 2.71
CA HIS A 4 1.16 -13.25 1.50
C HIS A 4 1.28 -12.17 0.43
N ILE A 5 2.52 -11.83 0.09
CA ILE A 5 2.85 -10.92 -1.00
C ILE A 5 3.16 -11.76 -2.22
N ARG A 6 2.29 -11.70 -3.22
CA ARG A 6 2.45 -12.41 -4.49
C ARG A 6 3.31 -11.61 -5.47
N ASN A 7 4.06 -12.30 -6.31
CA ASN A 7 4.88 -11.68 -7.38
C ASN A 7 5.80 -10.57 -6.86
N ALA A 8 6.37 -10.75 -5.66
CA ALA A 8 7.32 -9.78 -5.11
C ALA A 8 8.62 -9.77 -5.95
N LYS A 9 9.57 -8.89 -5.60
CA LYS A 9 10.82 -8.73 -6.35
C LYS A 9 11.50 -10.06 -6.68
N GLY A 10 11.79 -10.25 -7.97
CA GLY A 10 12.27 -11.51 -8.54
C GLY A 10 11.17 -12.51 -8.90
N ASN A 11 9.92 -12.04 -9.03
CA ASN A 11 8.73 -12.86 -9.27
C ASN A 11 8.54 -14.00 -8.26
N ARG A 12 8.84 -13.71 -6.99
CA ARG A 12 8.78 -14.69 -5.90
C ARG A 12 7.79 -14.26 -4.84
N ASP A 13 7.04 -15.22 -4.34
CA ASP A 13 6.10 -15.01 -3.26
C ASP A 13 6.82 -14.91 -1.92
N ARG A 14 6.28 -14.08 -1.02
CA ARG A 14 6.85 -13.87 0.32
C ARG A 14 5.75 -13.88 1.37
N LEU A 15 6.02 -14.50 2.52
CA LEU A 15 5.20 -14.41 3.72
C LEU A 15 5.85 -13.41 4.68
N VAL A 16 5.13 -12.36 5.03
CA VAL A 16 5.62 -11.28 5.89
C VAL A 16 4.85 -11.30 7.21
N PRO A 17 5.51 -11.21 8.37
CA PRO A 17 4.81 -11.14 9.65
C PRO A 17 3.93 -9.88 9.71
N LEU A 18 2.66 -10.07 10.11
CA LEU A 18 1.71 -8.98 10.28
C LEU A 18 1.51 -8.72 11.78
N PRO A 19 1.90 -7.54 12.28
CA PRO A 19 1.60 -7.15 13.66
C PRO A 19 0.08 -7.12 13.90
N VAL A 20 -0.32 -7.53 15.10
CA VAL A 20 -1.73 -7.58 15.50
C VAL A 20 -2.41 -6.21 15.39
N ASN A 21 -1.70 -5.14 15.78
CA ASN A 21 -2.22 -3.78 15.68
C ASN A 21 -2.52 -3.38 14.23
N THR A 22 -1.60 -3.70 13.30
CA THR A 22 -1.78 -3.43 11.87
C THR A 22 -2.98 -4.19 11.32
N LEU A 23 -3.13 -5.47 11.67
CA LEU A 23 -4.29 -6.25 11.27
C LEU A 23 -5.61 -5.63 11.73
N ASN A 24 -5.68 -5.18 12.99
CA ASN A 24 -6.89 -4.56 13.54
C ASN A 24 -7.25 -3.28 12.78
N LEU A 25 -6.25 -2.47 12.42
CA LEU A 25 -6.45 -1.29 11.57
C LEU A 25 -6.95 -1.67 10.17
N LEU A 26 -6.36 -2.68 9.55
CA LEU A 26 -6.77 -3.16 8.22
C LEU A 26 -8.22 -3.69 8.22
N ARG A 27 -8.63 -4.40 9.27
CA ARG A 27 -10.02 -4.88 9.42
C ARG A 27 -11.01 -3.73 9.57
N ARG A 28 -10.69 -2.74 10.41
CA ARG A 28 -11.54 -1.53 10.57
C ARG A 28 -11.63 -0.75 9.25
N PHE A 29 -10.51 -0.60 8.56
CA PHE A 29 -10.45 0.06 7.26
C PHE A 29 -11.30 -0.68 6.21
N TRP A 30 -11.13 -2.00 6.11
CA TRP A 30 -11.91 -2.82 5.18
C TRP A 30 -13.41 -2.74 5.47
N ALA A 31 -13.82 -2.69 6.75
CA ALA A 31 -15.22 -2.56 7.12
C ALA A 31 -15.91 -1.28 6.60
N VAL A 32 -15.14 -0.21 6.30
CA VAL A 32 -15.66 1.05 5.74
C VAL A 32 -16.10 0.89 4.29
N HIS A 33 -15.42 0.06 3.50
CA HIS A 33 -15.67 -0.06 2.05
C HIS A 33 -16.13 -1.45 1.61
N ARG A 34 -15.87 -2.50 2.39
CA ARG A 34 -16.26 -3.91 2.18
C ARG A 34 -16.04 -4.39 0.75
N HIS A 35 -14.88 -4.09 0.20
CA HIS A 35 -14.58 -4.42 -1.19
C HIS A 35 -14.17 -5.90 -1.27
N PRO A 36 -14.69 -6.69 -2.24
CA PRO A 36 -14.48 -8.14 -2.28
C PRO A 36 -13.01 -8.54 -2.52
N ASN A 37 -12.31 -7.84 -3.43
CA ASN A 37 -10.97 -8.26 -3.88
C ASN A 37 -9.84 -7.39 -3.32
N TRP A 38 -9.98 -6.06 -3.40
CA TRP A 38 -8.96 -5.09 -2.99
C TRP A 38 -9.06 -4.71 -1.51
N LEU A 39 -7.93 -4.80 -0.79
CA LEU A 39 -7.77 -4.23 0.55
C LEU A 39 -7.66 -2.70 0.50
N PHE A 40 -7.11 -2.15 -0.58
CA PHE A 40 -7.03 -0.72 -0.86
C PHE A 40 -7.63 -0.44 -2.25
N PRO A 41 -8.96 -0.36 -2.37
CA PRO A 41 -9.63 -0.01 -3.61
C PRO A 41 -9.45 1.47 -3.99
N SER A 42 -9.53 1.77 -5.29
CA SER A 42 -9.55 3.16 -5.78
C SER A 42 -10.75 3.94 -5.21
N ARG A 43 -10.52 5.22 -4.91
CA ARG A 43 -11.52 6.13 -4.33
C ARG A 43 -12.02 7.22 -5.27
N HIS A 44 -11.69 7.13 -6.56
CA HIS A 44 -12.01 8.15 -7.55
C HIS A 44 -13.51 8.48 -7.62
N ASN A 45 -14.37 7.47 -7.46
CA ASN A 45 -15.83 7.63 -7.54
C ASN A 45 -16.51 7.93 -6.19
N GLY A 46 -15.72 8.36 -5.19
CA GLY A 46 -16.20 8.65 -3.84
C GLY A 46 -16.49 7.42 -2.98
N LEU A 47 -16.54 7.61 -1.66
CA LEU A 47 -16.64 6.54 -0.65
C LEU A 47 -17.81 5.57 -0.86
N LYS A 48 -18.97 6.06 -1.30
CA LYS A 48 -20.17 5.24 -1.54
C LYS A 48 -19.99 4.23 -2.67
N CYS A 49 -19.15 4.53 -3.65
CA CYS A 49 -18.93 3.69 -4.82
C CYS A 49 -17.65 2.85 -4.73
N VAL A 50 -16.89 2.96 -3.63
CA VAL A 50 -15.60 2.28 -3.47
C VAL A 50 -15.74 0.76 -3.58
N HIS A 51 -16.85 0.20 -3.10
CA HIS A 51 -17.10 -1.24 -3.17
C HIS A 51 -17.27 -1.76 -4.62
N LYS A 52 -17.49 -0.87 -5.60
CA LYS A 52 -17.59 -1.17 -7.04
C LYS A 52 -16.30 -0.83 -7.80
N ALA A 53 -15.24 -0.40 -7.11
CA ALA A 53 -13.99 -0.03 -7.76
C ALA A 53 -13.41 -1.24 -8.51
N THR A 54 -13.14 -1.08 -9.80
CA THR A 54 -12.50 -2.14 -10.60
C THR A 54 -10.99 -2.19 -10.35
N ASN A 55 -10.41 -1.05 -9.96
CA ASN A 55 -8.97 -0.87 -9.80
C ASN A 55 -8.57 -0.68 -8.33
N HIS A 56 -7.32 -1.01 -8.03
CA HIS A 56 -6.68 -0.72 -6.75
C HIS A 56 -6.40 0.78 -6.60
N MET A 57 -6.05 1.20 -5.37
CA MET A 57 -5.65 2.57 -5.05
C MET A 57 -4.46 3.02 -5.90
N ASP A 58 -4.44 4.30 -6.28
CA ASP A 58 -3.35 4.91 -7.03
C ASP A 58 -1.97 4.68 -6.38
N GLU A 59 -0.99 4.32 -7.20
CA GLU A 59 0.38 3.97 -6.77
C GLU A 59 1.13 5.18 -6.18
N GLY A 60 0.83 6.40 -6.66
CA GLY A 60 1.43 7.64 -6.18
C GLY A 60 0.76 8.19 -4.92
N GLY A 61 -0.49 7.80 -4.65
CA GLY A 61 -1.29 8.32 -3.54
C GLY A 61 -0.62 8.17 -2.17
N VAL A 62 0.05 7.05 -1.92
CA VAL A 62 0.79 6.79 -0.67
C VAL A 62 1.97 7.76 -0.53
N GLN A 63 2.71 7.99 -1.62
CA GLN A 63 3.85 8.91 -1.62
C GLN A 63 3.39 10.35 -1.36
N LEU A 64 2.31 10.77 -2.02
CA LEU A 64 1.74 12.11 -1.84
C LEU A 64 1.25 12.33 -0.39
N ALA A 65 0.54 11.36 0.18
CA ALA A 65 0.08 11.42 1.56
C ALA A 65 1.27 11.53 2.52
N LEU A 66 2.30 10.71 2.32
CA LEU A 66 3.49 10.75 3.18
C LEU A 66 4.25 12.08 3.06
N ARG A 67 4.38 12.65 1.84
CA ARG A 67 5.00 13.97 1.63
C ARG A 67 4.27 15.07 2.40
N ARG A 68 2.92 15.06 2.37
CA ARG A 68 2.10 16.03 3.11
C ARG A 68 2.31 15.90 4.62
N VAL A 69 2.21 14.68 5.16
CA VAL A 69 2.42 14.42 6.60
C VAL A 69 3.81 14.86 7.05
N VAL A 70 4.84 14.60 6.25
CA VAL A 70 6.22 15.02 6.54
C VAL A 70 6.34 16.55 6.56
N ALA A 71 5.72 17.24 5.60
CA ALA A 71 5.69 18.70 5.56
C ALA A 71 4.95 19.31 6.77
N ASP A 72 3.79 18.76 7.12
CA ASP A 72 2.94 19.24 8.23
C ASP A 72 3.63 19.08 9.59
N ILE A 73 4.37 17.99 9.80
CA ILE A 73 5.11 17.73 11.06
C ILE A 73 6.45 18.48 11.07
N GLY A 74 6.83 19.15 9.98
CA GLY A 74 8.11 19.85 9.88
C GLY A 74 9.33 18.91 9.87
N LEU A 75 9.12 17.64 9.52
CA LEU A 75 10.21 16.68 9.39
C LEU A 75 10.96 16.98 8.09
N LYS A 76 12.25 17.31 8.18
CA LYS A 76 13.15 17.36 7.02
C LYS A 76 13.49 15.95 6.55
N LYS A 77 12.48 15.15 6.16
CA LYS A 77 12.71 13.81 5.60
C LYS A 77 12.73 13.92 4.08
N VAL A 78 13.92 13.89 3.50
CA VAL A 78 14.08 13.52 2.09
C VAL A 78 13.57 12.09 1.99
N LEU A 79 12.41 11.87 1.36
CA LEU A 79 12.02 10.53 0.94
C LEU A 79 13.03 10.11 -0.12
N ALA A 80 14.19 9.60 0.32
CA ALA A 80 15.15 9.01 -0.57
C ALA A 80 14.39 7.89 -1.28
N HIS A 81 14.17 8.07 -2.57
CA HIS A 81 13.67 7.01 -3.42
C HIS A 81 14.64 5.85 -3.23
N THR A 82 14.23 4.84 -2.46
CA THR A 82 15.01 3.62 -2.37
C THR A 82 14.76 2.94 -3.69
N ALA A 83 15.66 3.18 -4.64
CA ALA A 83 15.63 2.45 -5.90
C ALA A 83 15.64 0.97 -5.53
N CYS A 84 14.57 0.27 -5.86
CA CYS A 84 14.54 -1.18 -5.81
C CYS A 84 15.43 -1.70 -6.95
N ALA A 85 16.72 -1.38 -6.96
CA ALA A 85 17.67 -1.83 -7.96
C ALA A 85 17.77 -3.36 -7.87
N THR A 86 17.28 -4.06 -8.89
CA THR A 86 17.65 -5.44 -9.13
C THR A 86 19.11 -5.40 -9.55
N ALA A 87 20.02 -5.93 -8.75
CA ALA A 87 21.37 -6.19 -9.22
C ALA A 87 21.25 -7.20 -10.37
N MET A 88 21.34 -6.71 -11.61
CA MET A 88 21.41 -7.58 -12.78
C MET A 88 22.86 -8.04 -12.92
N PRO A 89 23.12 -9.33 -13.18
CA PRO A 89 24.47 -9.77 -13.52
C PRO A 89 24.92 -9.04 -14.79
N ARG A 90 26.17 -8.59 -14.80
CA ARG A 90 26.81 -8.07 -16.02
C ARG A 90 26.94 -9.23 -17.01
N ILE A 91 26.43 -9.03 -18.22
CA ILE A 91 26.68 -9.90 -19.38
C ILE A 91 28.17 -9.81 -19.74
#